data_AF-A0A2T8IFQ2-F1
#
_entry.id   AF-A0A2T8IFQ2-F1
#
_cell.length_a   1.000
_cell.length_b   1.000
_cell.length_c   1.000
_cell.angle_alpha   90.00
_cell.angle_beta   90.00
_cell.angle_gamma   90.00
#
_symmetry.space_group_name_H-M   'P 1'
#
loop_
_entity.id
_entity.type
_entity.pdbx_description
1 polymer ?
#
loop_
_entity_poly.entity_id
_entity_poly.type
_entity_poly.pdbx_seq_one_letter_code
_entity_poly.pdbx_strand_id
1 'polypeptide(L)'
;MGGGPRRDGALRRRHLLHLHPPHRVLPLRRPCVRPAEPHLHRRRARHAGRVQGEALLRHPALEPFRHRHRRLDRRVRQHAVCCKPKSHYSITTAPRLRGDNESFCNTTRTSRAIRRAGCFHYRGHDDPCHASTSPYIAIFGVMQVVFSQIPDLDKVWWLSIVAAIMSLSYSTIGVSLGAAEIVANRGLRGSLAGIISTGARVTVMQKVWRNLQAFGNIAFAYGFSIILLEIQDTIKSPPPSEAVVMKKATAVSVAVTTVIYLLCGCVGYAAFGSAAPDNMLTGFGFYEPFWLLDVANAFVVVHLVGTYQVMTQPVFAYVERRASAAWPGSALVRETDVRVGRIMAFSVSPIRMAWRTAYVCVTTAVAMLLPFFGSVVGFIGAVSFWPLTVYFPVEMYIAHRRVARGSTQWLLLHALSAGCLVVSIAAAAGSIAGVVEELKAHNPFCWSC
;
A
#
# COMPACT_ATOMS: atom_id res chain seq x y z
N MET A 1 -38.49 -42.77 59.15
CA MET A 1 -37.33 -41.88 58.89
C MET A 1 -37.88 -40.73 58.05
N GLY A 2 -38.02 -39.47 58.51
CA GLY A 2 -37.48 -38.79 59.69
C GLY A 2 -36.25 -37.96 59.31
N GLY A 3 -36.23 -36.63 59.36
CA GLY A 3 -37.29 -35.68 59.73
C GLY A 3 -36.98 -34.22 59.30
N GLY A 4 -37.88 -33.27 59.58
CA GLY A 4 -37.68 -31.81 59.31
C GLY A 4 -36.72 -31.12 60.31
N PRO A 5 -36.49 -29.79 60.23
CA PRO A 5 -37.51 -28.71 60.33
C PRO A 5 -37.52 -27.76 59.09
N ARG A 6 -38.47 -26.80 58.83
CA ARG A 6 -39.07 -25.65 59.59
C ARG A 6 -38.04 -24.55 59.95
N ARG A 7 -38.32 -23.23 60.02
CA ARG A 7 -39.52 -22.33 59.92
C ARG A 7 -39.04 -20.87 59.64
N ASP A 8 -39.79 -19.80 59.32
CA ASP A 8 -41.21 -19.56 58.96
C ASP A 8 -41.27 -18.72 57.63
N GLY A 9 -41.60 -17.42 57.43
CA GLY A 9 -42.32 -16.34 58.16
C GLY A 9 -41.60 -14.96 58.17
N ALA A 10 -42.24 -13.78 58.17
CA ALA A 10 -43.63 -13.35 57.84
C ALA A 10 -43.74 -11.79 57.69
N LEU A 11 -44.91 -11.27 57.22
CA LEU A 11 -45.35 -9.84 57.15
C LEU A 11 -44.63 -8.92 56.13
N ARG A 12 -45.32 -8.12 55.26
CA ARG A 12 -46.11 -6.85 55.42
C ARG A 12 -45.24 -5.63 55.80
N ARG A 13 -45.38 -4.42 55.23
CA ARG A 13 -46.47 -3.78 54.43
C ARG A 13 -45.96 -2.57 53.58
N ARG A 14 -46.64 -2.27 52.45
CA ARG A 14 -46.80 -0.99 51.66
C ARG A 14 -45.83 0.20 51.94
N HIS A 15 -45.27 0.89 50.94
CA HIS A 15 -46.01 1.83 50.06
C HIS A 15 -45.33 2.19 48.70
N LEU A 16 -46.14 2.83 47.83
CA LEU A 16 -45.91 3.40 46.47
C LEU A 16 -44.55 4.07 46.18
N LEU A 17 -44.01 3.87 44.96
CA LEU A 17 -43.80 4.93 43.94
C LEU A 17 -43.34 4.36 42.56
N HIS A 18 -43.41 5.19 41.50
CA HIS A 18 -43.03 4.85 40.12
C HIS A 18 -41.51 4.69 39.91
N LEU A 19 -41.09 3.94 38.88
CA LEU A 19 -39.92 4.28 38.02
C LEU A 19 -39.91 3.53 36.66
N HIS A 20 -39.04 3.99 35.74
CA HIS A 20 -39.03 3.66 34.31
C HIS A 20 -38.12 2.46 33.91
N PRO A 21 -38.30 1.89 32.68
CA PRO A 21 -37.44 0.84 32.12
C PRO A 21 -36.00 1.31 31.81
N PRO A 22 -35.04 0.38 31.64
CA PRO A 22 -33.60 0.69 31.61
C PRO A 22 -33.13 1.52 30.39
N HIS A 23 -32.09 2.33 30.61
CA HIS A 23 -31.60 3.31 29.65
C HIS A 23 -30.82 2.71 28.46
N ARG A 24 -30.97 3.36 27.30
CA ARG A 24 -30.03 3.25 26.16
C ARG A 24 -28.62 3.66 26.59
N VAL A 25 -27.62 2.83 26.29
CA VAL A 25 -26.22 3.23 26.36
C VAL A 25 -25.88 4.11 25.15
N LEU A 26 -25.72 5.43 25.37
CA LEU A 26 -25.15 6.34 24.38
C LEU A 26 -23.62 6.38 24.50
N PRO A 27 -22.86 6.44 23.38
CA PRO A 27 -21.42 6.62 23.41
C PRO A 27 -21.05 8.05 23.87
N LEU A 28 -20.40 8.15 25.02
CA LEU A 28 -19.94 9.42 25.60
C LEU A 28 -18.89 10.11 24.72
N ARG A 29 -19.29 11.16 24.00
CA ARG A 29 -18.36 12.13 23.39
C ARG A 29 -17.58 12.85 24.50
N ARG A 30 -16.32 12.48 24.72
CA ARG A 30 -15.39 13.25 25.57
C ARG A 30 -15.07 14.59 24.88
N PRO A 31 -15.30 15.76 25.52
CA PRO A 31 -14.82 17.04 24.99
C PRO A 31 -13.30 17.17 25.15
N CYS A 32 -12.64 17.83 24.21
CA CYS A 32 -11.21 18.12 24.30
C CYS A 32 -10.93 19.13 25.44
N VAL A 33 -10.21 18.69 26.47
CA VAL A 33 -9.71 19.57 27.53
C VAL A 33 -8.69 20.55 26.92
N ARG A 34 -8.91 21.86 27.11
CA ARG A 34 -7.91 22.88 26.79
C ARG A 34 -6.85 22.90 27.89
N PRO A 35 -5.54 22.98 27.57
CA PRO A 35 -4.53 23.31 28.56
C PRO A 35 -4.81 24.69 29.16
N ALA A 36 -4.69 24.81 30.49
CA ALA A 36 -4.89 26.08 31.19
C ALA A 36 -3.72 27.06 30.95
N GLU A 37 -3.99 28.37 30.95
CA GLU A 37 -2.96 29.40 30.97
C GLU A 37 -2.44 29.60 32.41
N PRO A 38 -1.13 29.78 32.63
CA PRO A 38 -0.60 30.05 33.97
C PRO A 38 -1.01 31.45 34.46
N HIS A 39 -1.77 31.53 35.55
CA HIS A 39 -2.12 32.81 36.17
C HIS A 39 -0.89 33.53 36.74
N LEU A 40 -0.78 34.82 36.46
CA LEU A 40 0.38 35.65 36.81
C LEU A 40 0.34 36.10 38.28
N HIS A 41 0.80 35.27 39.21
CA HIS A 41 0.86 35.64 40.62
C HIS A 41 1.98 36.64 40.94
N ARG A 42 1.61 37.90 41.17
CA ARG A 42 2.46 38.87 41.88
C ARG A 42 2.78 38.34 43.29
N ARG A 43 4.07 38.19 43.61
CA ARG A 43 4.58 38.28 45.00
C ARG A 43 5.70 39.31 45.07
N ARG A 44 5.64 40.19 46.07
CA ARG A 44 6.75 41.09 46.43
C ARG A 44 7.69 40.33 47.38
N ALA A 45 8.99 40.48 47.18
CA ALA A 45 10.03 40.26 48.19
C ALA A 45 11.06 41.40 48.05
N ARG A 46 11.77 41.74 49.13
CA ARG A 46 12.73 42.87 49.20
C ARG A 46 14.14 42.34 49.46
N HIS A 47 15.17 42.98 48.86
CA HIS A 47 16.60 43.00 49.24
C HIS A 47 17.31 41.61 49.40
N ALA A 48 18.62 41.44 49.17
CA ALA A 48 19.71 42.30 48.71
C ALA A 48 20.68 41.44 47.85
N GLY A 49 21.69 42.02 47.21
CA GLY A 49 22.71 41.25 46.46
C GLY A 49 23.43 42.07 45.38
N ARG A 50 24.52 42.72 45.78
CA ARG A 50 25.38 43.60 44.97
C ARG A 50 26.31 42.79 44.05
N VAL A 51 26.55 43.26 42.81
CA VAL A 51 27.84 43.32 42.04
C VAL A 51 27.62 43.27 40.52
N GLN A 52 28.54 43.92 39.79
CA GLN A 52 28.62 44.15 38.34
C GLN A 52 28.71 42.89 37.46
N GLY A 53 28.42 42.95 36.15
CA GLY A 53 27.91 44.10 35.38
C GLY A 53 27.99 43.95 33.86
N GLU A 54 28.07 45.11 33.19
CA GLU A 54 28.14 45.35 31.72
C GLU A 54 26.91 44.96 30.87
N ALA A 55 26.73 45.69 29.76
CA ALA A 55 25.54 45.68 28.93
C ALA A 55 25.84 46.19 27.51
N LEU A 56 25.04 45.80 26.51
CA LEU A 56 24.87 46.62 25.30
C LEU A 56 23.54 46.39 24.57
N LEU A 57 22.86 47.50 24.26
CA LEU A 57 21.89 47.78 23.19
C LEU A 57 20.88 46.69 22.73
N ARG A 58 19.58 47.01 22.91
CA ARG A 58 18.48 46.52 22.05
C ARG A 58 17.64 47.68 21.55
N HIS A 59 17.57 47.88 20.23
CA HIS A 59 16.72 48.90 19.61
C HIS A 59 15.24 48.48 19.54
N PRO A 60 14.28 49.34 19.93
CA PRO A 60 12.85 49.03 19.91
C PRO A 60 12.20 49.28 18.54
N ALA A 61 12.53 48.48 17.53
CA ALA A 61 11.98 48.62 16.16
C ALA A 61 11.36 47.35 15.54
N LEU A 62 11.55 46.16 16.14
CA LEU A 62 11.24 44.86 15.51
C LEU A 62 10.15 44.02 16.20
N GLU A 63 9.53 44.52 17.27
CA GLU A 63 8.50 43.78 18.01
C GLU A 63 7.18 43.54 17.24
N PRO A 64 6.63 44.49 16.46
CA PRO A 64 5.36 44.29 15.75
C PRO A 64 5.40 43.11 14.77
N PHE A 65 6.50 42.97 14.02
CA PHE A 65 6.70 41.86 13.09
C PHE A 65 6.85 40.51 13.81
N ARG A 66 7.63 40.45 14.90
CA ARG A 66 7.76 39.23 15.72
C ARG A 66 6.42 38.77 16.28
N HIS A 67 5.55 39.68 16.70
CA HIS A 67 4.22 39.32 17.19
C HIS A 67 3.26 38.85 16.10
N ARG A 68 3.30 39.43 14.89
CA ARG A 68 2.48 38.98 13.75
C ARG A 68 2.90 37.57 13.30
N HIS A 69 4.19 37.32 13.16
CA HIS A 69 4.72 36.00 12.77
C HIS A 69 4.38 34.90 13.79
N ARG A 70 4.54 35.18 15.10
CA ARG A 70 4.18 34.24 16.18
C ARG A 70 2.67 33.92 16.24
N ARG A 71 1.80 34.86 15.86
CA ARG A 71 0.33 34.60 15.78
C ARG A 71 -0.03 33.73 14.57
N LEU A 72 0.62 33.94 13.41
CA LEU A 72 0.42 33.11 12.22
C LEU A 72 0.85 31.65 12.49
N ASP A 73 2.06 31.49 13.01
CA ASP A 73 2.68 30.21 13.40
C ASP A 73 1.80 29.45 14.43
N ARG A 74 1.26 30.13 15.46
CA ARG A 74 0.30 29.52 16.39
C ARG A 74 -1.00 29.01 15.73
N ARG A 75 -1.52 29.67 14.69
CA ARG A 75 -2.71 29.17 13.95
C ARG A 75 -2.39 27.93 13.13
N VAL A 76 -1.24 27.90 12.45
CA VAL A 76 -0.76 26.69 11.73
C VAL A 76 -0.59 25.51 12.70
N ARG A 77 0.02 25.74 13.87
CA ARG A 77 0.19 24.71 14.91
C ARG A 77 -1.13 24.12 15.41
N GLN A 78 -2.22 24.89 15.49
CA GLN A 78 -3.52 24.38 15.93
C GLN A 78 -4.22 23.53 14.87
N HIS A 79 -4.05 23.80 13.58
CA HIS A 79 -4.55 22.92 12.52
C HIS A 79 -3.71 21.64 12.37
N ALA A 80 -2.39 21.70 12.58
CA ALA A 80 -1.51 20.55 12.42
C ALA A 80 -1.77 19.40 13.42
N VAL A 81 -2.23 19.70 14.65
CA VAL A 81 -2.33 18.71 15.75
C VAL A 81 -3.70 18.03 15.83
N CYS A 82 -4.75 18.59 15.19
CA CYS A 82 -6.13 18.09 15.32
C CYS A 82 -6.70 17.42 14.05
N CYS A 83 -5.90 17.29 12.98
CA CYS A 83 -6.32 16.63 11.75
C CYS A 83 -5.89 15.15 11.73
N LYS A 84 -6.81 14.19 11.96
CA LYS A 84 -6.67 12.89 11.26
C LYS A 84 -6.67 13.23 9.75
N PRO A 85 -5.69 12.76 8.96
CA PRO A 85 -5.30 13.47 7.75
C PRO A 85 -6.27 13.22 6.58
N LYS A 86 -7.24 14.12 6.42
CA LYS A 86 -8.17 14.14 5.28
C LYS A 86 -7.47 14.24 3.91
N SER A 87 -6.22 14.72 3.87
CA SER A 87 -5.39 14.81 2.66
C SER A 87 -4.73 13.49 2.27
N HIS A 88 -4.24 12.68 3.23
CA HIS A 88 -3.42 11.48 2.92
C HIS A 88 -4.12 10.52 1.96
N TYR A 89 -5.38 10.19 2.25
CA TYR A 89 -6.21 9.31 1.43
C TYR A 89 -6.46 9.81 0.01
N SER A 90 -6.33 11.12 -0.26
CA SER A 90 -6.46 11.70 -1.61
C SER A 90 -5.14 11.72 -2.39
N ILE A 91 -4.00 11.63 -1.71
CA ILE A 91 -2.67 11.59 -2.35
C ILE A 91 -2.28 10.13 -2.64
N THR A 92 -2.70 9.17 -1.79
CA THR A 92 -2.42 7.73 -1.99
C THR A 92 -3.38 7.02 -2.96
N THR A 93 -4.51 7.63 -3.37
CA THR A 93 -5.50 6.97 -4.25
C THR A 93 -4.96 6.64 -5.64
N ALA A 94 -4.23 7.56 -6.28
CA ALA A 94 -3.72 7.34 -7.65
C ALA A 94 -2.63 6.25 -7.74
N PRO A 95 -1.70 6.13 -6.76
CA PRO A 95 -0.83 4.96 -6.66
C PRO A 95 -1.58 3.64 -6.42
N ARG A 96 -2.59 3.61 -5.52
CA ARG A 96 -3.41 2.42 -5.25
C ARG A 96 -4.09 1.91 -6.52
N LEU A 97 -4.82 2.79 -7.22
CA LEU A 97 -5.46 2.55 -8.53
C LEU A 97 -4.54 1.92 -9.59
N ARG A 98 -3.21 2.10 -9.49
CA ARG A 98 -2.25 1.50 -10.42
C ARG A 98 -1.63 0.19 -9.91
N GLY A 99 -1.46 -0.01 -8.61
CA GLY A 99 -1.14 -1.33 -8.04
C GLY A 99 -2.29 -2.35 -8.21
N ASP A 100 -3.52 -1.84 -8.27
CA ASP A 100 -4.70 -2.60 -8.66
C ASP A 100 -4.54 -3.16 -10.09
N ASN A 101 -4.11 -2.32 -11.04
CA ASN A 101 -3.84 -2.69 -12.43
C ASN A 101 -2.72 -3.73 -12.55
N GLU A 102 -1.66 -3.62 -11.74
CA GLU A 102 -0.59 -4.61 -11.66
C GLU A 102 -1.12 -6.00 -11.29
N SER A 103 -2.01 -6.07 -10.30
CA SER A 103 -2.62 -7.32 -9.80
C SER A 103 -3.44 -8.03 -10.89
N PHE A 104 -4.15 -7.26 -11.73
CA PHE A 104 -4.80 -7.79 -12.92
C PHE A 104 -3.80 -8.32 -13.96
N CYS A 105 -2.80 -7.50 -14.33
CA CYS A 105 -1.82 -7.85 -15.37
C CYS A 105 -1.04 -9.13 -15.04
N ASN A 106 -0.54 -9.26 -13.82
CA ASN A 106 0.26 -10.43 -13.43
C ASN A 106 -0.58 -11.69 -13.28
N THR A 107 -1.73 -11.64 -12.58
CA THR A 107 -2.67 -12.78 -12.49
C THR A 107 -3.07 -13.30 -13.85
N THR A 108 -3.26 -12.40 -14.81
CA THR A 108 -3.65 -12.74 -16.17
C THR A 108 -2.54 -13.47 -16.91
N ARG A 109 -1.27 -13.04 -16.78
CA ARG A 109 -0.14 -13.76 -17.40
C ARG A 109 0.07 -15.13 -16.78
N THR A 110 -0.03 -15.26 -15.45
CA THR A 110 0.16 -16.55 -14.77
C THR A 110 -0.97 -17.52 -15.08
N SER A 111 -2.23 -17.06 -15.08
CA SER A 111 -3.39 -17.88 -15.49
C SER A 111 -3.33 -18.31 -16.97
N ARG A 112 -2.81 -17.44 -17.85
CA ARG A 112 -2.57 -17.74 -19.26
C ARG A 112 -1.44 -18.76 -19.45
N ALA A 113 -0.40 -18.70 -18.61
CA ALA A 113 0.67 -19.70 -18.59
C ALA A 113 0.12 -21.09 -18.24
N ILE A 114 -0.66 -21.20 -17.16
CA ILE A 114 -1.25 -22.48 -16.70
C ILE A 114 -2.08 -23.15 -17.81
N ARG A 115 -3.03 -22.44 -18.44
CA ARG A 115 -3.81 -23.04 -19.55
C ARG A 115 -2.93 -23.39 -20.75
N ARG A 116 -1.86 -22.65 -21.01
CA ARG A 116 -0.97 -22.96 -22.13
C ARG A 116 -0.13 -24.22 -21.85
N ALA A 117 0.38 -24.40 -20.63
CA ALA A 117 1.03 -25.63 -20.20
C ALA A 117 0.08 -26.84 -20.27
N GLY A 118 -1.13 -26.73 -19.70
CA GLY A 118 -2.15 -27.78 -19.78
C GLY A 118 -2.62 -28.09 -21.21
N CYS A 119 -2.62 -27.12 -22.11
CA CYS A 119 -2.90 -27.32 -23.54
C CYS A 119 -1.80 -28.15 -24.22
N PHE A 120 -0.53 -27.77 -24.04
CA PHE A 120 0.62 -28.52 -24.57
C PHE A 120 0.70 -29.96 -24.00
N HIS A 121 0.34 -30.14 -22.72
CA HIS A 121 0.26 -31.47 -22.12
C HIS A 121 -0.83 -32.36 -22.76
N TYR A 122 -2.01 -31.80 -23.08
CA TYR A 122 -3.12 -32.57 -23.65
C TYR A 122 -3.03 -32.76 -25.17
N ARG A 123 -2.34 -31.87 -25.89
CA ARG A 123 -2.30 -31.85 -27.37
C ARG A 123 -0.93 -32.10 -28.00
N GLY A 124 0.13 -32.24 -27.19
CA GLY A 124 1.50 -32.28 -27.68
C GLY A 124 2.06 -30.89 -27.95
N HIS A 125 3.37 -30.82 -28.22
CA HIS A 125 4.12 -29.57 -28.34
C HIS A 125 3.90 -28.81 -29.68
N ASP A 126 3.19 -29.42 -30.62
CA ASP A 126 3.00 -28.92 -31.99
C ASP A 126 1.73 -28.06 -32.19
N ASP A 127 0.75 -28.10 -31.27
CA ASP A 127 -0.38 -27.16 -31.27
C ASP A 127 0.11 -25.79 -30.74
N PRO A 128 -0.03 -24.67 -31.48
CA PRO A 128 0.44 -23.37 -31.01
C PRO A 128 -0.23 -22.88 -29.71
N CYS A 129 -1.34 -23.50 -29.29
CA CYS A 129 -2.01 -23.34 -27.99
C CYS A 129 -2.30 -21.86 -27.67
N HIS A 130 -3.04 -21.21 -28.57
CA HIS A 130 -3.44 -19.81 -28.48
C HIS A 130 -4.42 -19.57 -27.31
N ALA A 131 -3.87 -19.27 -26.13
CA ALA A 131 -4.66 -18.88 -24.96
C ALA A 131 -4.97 -17.36 -24.98
N SER A 132 -6.23 -16.99 -25.22
CA SER A 132 -6.68 -15.59 -25.13
C SER A 132 -6.51 -14.99 -23.72
N THR A 133 -6.04 -13.75 -23.66
CA THR A 133 -5.68 -13.03 -22.42
C THR A 133 -6.92 -12.55 -21.65
N SER A 134 -7.88 -11.94 -22.36
CA SER A 134 -9.06 -11.25 -21.82
C SER A 134 -9.95 -12.04 -20.84
N PRO A 135 -10.27 -13.34 -21.05
CA PRO A 135 -11.13 -14.07 -20.09
C PRO A 135 -10.52 -14.19 -18.70
N TYR A 136 -9.19 -14.19 -18.56
CA TYR A 136 -8.55 -14.22 -17.23
C TYR A 136 -8.65 -12.90 -16.49
N ILE A 137 -8.51 -11.78 -17.20
CA ILE A 137 -8.75 -10.44 -16.64
C ILE A 137 -10.20 -10.36 -16.14
N ALA A 138 -11.16 -10.87 -16.92
CA ALA A 138 -12.57 -10.91 -16.54
C ALA A 138 -12.86 -11.83 -15.33
N ILE A 139 -12.32 -13.05 -15.29
CA ILE A 139 -12.50 -13.99 -14.16
C ILE A 139 -11.90 -13.42 -12.87
N PHE A 140 -10.70 -12.83 -12.93
CA PHE A 140 -10.10 -12.14 -11.79
C PHE A 140 -10.95 -10.93 -11.36
N GLY A 141 -11.46 -10.14 -12.32
CA GLY A 141 -12.37 -9.03 -12.04
C GLY A 141 -13.64 -9.46 -11.30
N VAL A 142 -14.30 -10.52 -11.75
CA VAL A 142 -15.48 -11.09 -11.07
C VAL A 142 -15.14 -11.56 -9.66
N MET A 143 -14.00 -12.24 -9.48
CA MET A 143 -13.52 -12.65 -8.16
C MET A 143 -13.25 -11.44 -7.25
N GLN A 144 -12.62 -10.38 -7.78
CA GLN A 144 -12.38 -9.15 -7.02
C GLN A 144 -13.68 -8.41 -6.66
N VAL A 145 -14.70 -8.39 -7.53
CA VAL A 145 -16.03 -7.84 -7.19
C VAL A 145 -16.58 -8.56 -5.96
N VAL A 146 -16.47 -9.89 -5.88
CA VAL A 146 -16.94 -10.68 -4.73
C VAL A 146 -16.14 -10.38 -3.46
N PHE A 147 -14.80 -10.51 -3.50
CA PHE A 147 -13.96 -10.25 -2.31
C PHE A 147 -14.04 -8.79 -1.83
N SER A 148 -14.19 -7.83 -2.75
CA SER A 148 -14.35 -6.42 -2.39
C SER A 148 -15.68 -6.10 -1.71
N GLN A 149 -16.69 -6.99 -1.69
CA GLN A 149 -17.87 -6.76 -0.84
C GLN A 149 -17.59 -7.00 0.65
N ILE A 150 -16.45 -7.61 1.02
CA ILE A 150 -16.09 -7.81 2.43
C ILE A 150 -15.77 -6.44 3.06
N PRO A 151 -16.42 -6.03 4.18
CA PRO A 151 -16.43 -4.61 4.57
C PRO A 151 -15.10 -4.00 5.04
N ASP A 152 -14.27 -4.76 5.79
CA ASP A 152 -13.16 -4.22 6.59
C ASP A 152 -11.88 -5.08 6.49
N LEU A 153 -10.71 -4.42 6.54
CA LEU A 153 -9.39 -5.07 6.60
C LEU A 153 -9.25 -5.99 7.84
N ASP A 154 -9.83 -5.62 8.97
CA ASP A 154 -9.84 -6.42 10.21
C ASP A 154 -10.51 -7.80 10.04
N LYS A 155 -11.33 -8.00 9.00
CA LYS A 155 -11.98 -9.28 8.66
C LYS A 155 -11.21 -10.10 7.63
N VAL A 156 -10.17 -9.51 7.01
CA VAL A 156 -9.30 -10.16 5.99
C VAL A 156 -7.82 -10.20 6.40
N TRP A 157 -7.50 -10.04 7.69
CA TRP A 157 -6.13 -10.25 8.22
C TRP A 157 -5.52 -11.61 7.82
N TRP A 158 -6.35 -12.65 7.74
CA TRP A 158 -5.97 -13.99 7.28
C TRP A 158 -5.57 -14.02 5.80
N LEU A 159 -6.19 -13.17 4.96
CA LEU A 159 -5.88 -13.06 3.54
C LEU A 159 -4.47 -12.51 3.33
N SER A 160 -4.03 -11.57 4.18
CA SER A 160 -2.64 -11.07 4.20
C SER A 160 -1.63 -12.14 4.59
N ILE A 161 -1.98 -13.04 5.51
CA ILE A 161 -1.11 -14.19 5.89
C ILE A 161 -1.02 -15.19 4.74
N VAL A 162 -2.15 -15.56 4.13
CA VAL A 162 -2.17 -16.43 2.95
C VAL A 162 -1.34 -15.80 1.82
N ALA A 163 -1.55 -14.52 1.50
CA ALA A 163 -0.80 -13.83 0.47
C ALA A 163 0.71 -13.76 0.76
N ALA A 164 1.12 -13.61 2.03
CA ALA A 164 2.53 -13.65 2.41
C ALA A 164 3.14 -15.05 2.22
N ILE A 165 2.45 -16.11 2.66
CA ILE A 165 2.90 -17.50 2.47
C ILE A 165 3.03 -17.81 0.96
N MET A 166 1.99 -17.51 0.17
CA MET A 166 2.00 -17.70 -1.28
C MET A 166 3.16 -16.93 -1.95
N SER A 167 3.48 -15.71 -1.48
CA SER A 167 4.59 -14.90 -2.00
C SER A 167 5.95 -15.56 -1.77
N LEU A 168 6.19 -16.04 -0.55
CA LEU A 168 7.41 -16.79 -0.21
C LEU A 168 7.50 -18.10 -1.02
N SER A 169 6.38 -18.81 -1.18
CA SER A 169 6.32 -20.06 -1.93
C SER A 169 6.62 -19.89 -3.42
N TYR A 170 5.93 -18.98 -4.15
CA TYR A 170 6.22 -18.81 -5.58
C TYR A 170 7.64 -18.24 -5.82
N SER A 171 8.12 -17.38 -4.91
CA SER A 171 9.46 -16.80 -5.03
C SER A 171 10.54 -17.87 -4.82
N THR A 172 10.36 -18.75 -3.83
CA THR A 172 11.25 -19.90 -3.60
C THR A 172 11.26 -20.83 -4.81
N ILE A 173 10.09 -21.22 -5.33
CA ILE A 173 9.99 -22.08 -6.52
C ILE A 173 10.68 -21.42 -7.72
N GLY A 174 10.42 -20.14 -7.99
CA GLY A 174 11.05 -19.42 -9.09
C GLY A 174 12.57 -19.32 -8.98
N VAL A 175 13.11 -19.12 -7.77
CA VAL A 175 14.57 -19.12 -7.52
C VAL A 175 15.15 -20.53 -7.68
N SER A 176 14.45 -21.58 -7.22
CA SER A 176 14.89 -22.97 -7.40
C SER A 176 14.89 -23.39 -8.88
N LEU A 177 13.87 -23.02 -9.65
CA LEU A 177 13.83 -23.24 -11.11
C LEU A 177 14.94 -22.44 -11.83
N GLY A 178 15.21 -21.21 -11.39
CA GLY A 178 16.34 -20.40 -11.88
C GLY A 178 17.69 -21.04 -11.62
N ALA A 179 17.90 -21.62 -10.44
CA ALA A 179 19.11 -22.36 -10.11
C ALA A 179 19.23 -23.66 -10.94
N ALA A 180 18.13 -24.38 -11.15
CA ALA A 180 18.09 -25.56 -12.01
C ALA A 180 18.44 -25.24 -13.47
N GLU A 181 17.91 -24.15 -14.02
CA GLU A 181 18.21 -23.69 -15.39
C GLU A 181 19.71 -23.36 -15.56
N ILE A 182 20.35 -22.71 -14.57
CA ILE A 182 21.80 -22.44 -14.59
C ILE A 182 22.61 -23.74 -14.61
N VAL A 183 22.22 -24.73 -13.81
CA VAL A 183 22.89 -26.05 -13.73
C VAL A 183 22.68 -26.84 -15.03
N ALA A 184 21.46 -26.87 -15.57
CA ALA A 184 21.14 -27.58 -16.81
C ALA A 184 21.92 -27.03 -18.01
N ASN A 185 22.06 -25.70 -18.10
CA ASN A 185 22.86 -25.04 -19.14
C ASN A 185 24.37 -25.03 -18.87
N ARG A 186 24.81 -25.56 -17.72
CA ARG A 186 26.23 -25.64 -17.29
C ARG A 186 26.96 -24.29 -17.28
N GLY A 187 26.24 -23.18 -17.07
CA GLY A 187 26.84 -21.85 -17.17
C GLY A 187 25.86 -20.70 -16.91
N LEU A 188 26.44 -19.51 -16.70
CA LEU A 188 25.71 -18.25 -16.51
C LEU A 188 25.45 -17.59 -17.87
N ARG A 189 24.19 -17.31 -18.22
CA ARG A 189 23.83 -16.56 -19.43
C ARG A 189 23.93 -15.04 -19.26
N GLY A 190 24.03 -14.55 -18.02
CA GLY A 190 24.20 -13.12 -17.69
C GLY A 190 25.60 -12.59 -18.03
N SER A 191 25.66 -11.40 -18.64
CA SER A 191 26.90 -10.71 -18.99
C SER A 191 27.05 -9.38 -18.24
N LEU A 192 28.29 -8.89 -18.05
CA LEU A 192 28.52 -7.58 -17.43
C LEU A 192 28.00 -6.41 -18.29
N ALA A 193 28.04 -6.56 -19.62
CA ALA A 193 27.56 -5.54 -20.55
C ALA A 193 26.03 -5.53 -20.71
N GLY A 194 25.32 -6.58 -20.29
CA GLY A 194 23.91 -6.78 -20.62
C GLY A 194 23.69 -6.92 -22.12
N ILE A 195 22.55 -6.41 -22.61
CA ILE A 195 22.23 -6.36 -24.04
C ILE A 195 23.30 -5.51 -24.75
N ILE A 196 24.02 -6.13 -25.69
CA ILE A 196 25.04 -5.48 -26.51
C ILE A 196 24.37 -4.85 -27.74
N SER A 197 24.53 -3.54 -27.91
CA SER A 197 23.87 -2.76 -28.97
C SER A 197 24.41 -3.02 -30.38
N THR A 198 25.54 -3.73 -30.50
CA THR A 198 26.10 -4.24 -31.76
C THR A 198 25.74 -5.73 -31.89
N GLY A 199 24.69 -6.03 -32.66
CA GLY A 199 24.22 -7.40 -32.95
C GLY A 199 22.78 -7.66 -32.51
N ALA A 200 22.34 -7.09 -31.38
CA ALA A 200 20.93 -7.10 -30.99
C ALA A 200 20.16 -5.91 -31.63
N ARG A 201 18.84 -6.05 -31.84
CA ARG A 201 17.95 -5.01 -32.40
C ARG A 201 17.66 -3.84 -31.42
N VAL A 202 18.60 -3.49 -30.54
CA VAL A 202 18.39 -2.53 -29.43
C VAL A 202 19.43 -1.41 -29.49
N THR A 203 18.97 -0.20 -29.81
CA THR A 203 19.81 1.00 -29.83
C THR A 203 20.37 1.36 -28.46
N VAL A 204 21.46 2.13 -28.43
CA VAL A 204 22.02 2.71 -27.19
C VAL A 204 20.95 3.51 -26.42
N MET A 205 20.08 4.24 -27.11
CA MET A 205 19.03 5.04 -26.48
C MET A 205 17.93 4.18 -25.84
N GLN A 206 17.48 3.09 -26.48
CA GLN A 206 16.57 2.13 -25.86
C GLN A 206 17.19 1.47 -24.61
N LYS A 207 18.50 1.20 -24.63
CA LYS A 207 19.22 0.69 -23.45
C LYS A 207 19.23 1.71 -22.29
N VAL A 208 19.42 3.00 -22.59
CA VAL A 208 19.28 4.08 -21.59
C VAL A 208 17.87 4.14 -21.02
N TRP A 209 16.82 4.09 -21.85
CA TRP A 209 15.43 4.12 -21.36
C TRP A 209 15.08 2.92 -20.48
N ARG A 210 15.52 1.71 -20.84
CA ARG A 210 15.31 0.50 -20.03
C ARG A 210 16.04 0.59 -18.69
N ASN A 211 17.28 1.10 -18.66
CA ASN A 211 18.02 1.35 -17.41
C ASN A 211 17.31 2.38 -16.52
N LEU A 212 16.73 3.45 -17.10
CA LEU A 212 15.98 4.45 -16.34
C LEU A 212 14.64 3.90 -15.82
N GLN A 213 13.91 3.13 -16.63
CA GLN A 213 12.70 2.42 -16.21
C GLN A 213 12.98 1.46 -15.04
N ALA A 214 14.14 0.78 -15.03
CA ALA A 214 14.52 -0.12 -13.95
C ALA A 214 14.62 0.58 -12.58
N PHE A 215 15.06 1.84 -12.51
CA PHE A 215 14.98 2.62 -11.26
C PHE A 215 13.53 2.84 -10.81
N GLY A 216 12.60 3.02 -11.74
CA GLY A 216 11.17 3.06 -11.45
C GLY A 216 10.64 1.75 -10.89
N ASN A 217 11.04 0.61 -11.49
CA ASN A 217 10.66 -0.72 -11.03
C ASN A 217 11.17 -1.01 -9.61
N ILE A 218 12.43 -0.65 -9.33
CA ILE A 218 13.01 -0.74 -7.97
C ILE A 218 12.26 0.19 -7.00
N ALA A 219 11.98 1.43 -7.39
CA ALA A 219 11.26 2.40 -6.56
C ALA A 219 9.82 1.96 -6.24
N PHE A 220 9.15 1.26 -7.16
CA PHE A 220 7.87 0.62 -6.91
C PHE A 220 7.98 -0.57 -5.95
N ALA A 221 8.97 -1.44 -6.14
CA ALA A 221 9.16 -2.65 -5.35
C ALA A 221 9.36 -2.38 -3.84
N TYR A 222 9.91 -1.22 -3.47
CA TYR A 222 10.01 -0.75 -2.08
C TYR A 222 8.88 0.22 -1.66
N GLY A 223 7.78 0.29 -2.41
CA GLY A 223 6.67 1.26 -2.26
C GLY A 223 5.73 1.08 -1.06
N PHE A 224 6.15 0.38 0.01
CA PHE A 224 5.30 0.05 1.17
C PHE A 224 4.81 1.26 1.99
N SER A 225 5.37 2.46 1.75
CA SER A 225 4.96 3.73 2.36
C SER A 225 3.46 4.02 2.20
N ILE A 226 2.84 3.50 1.12
CA ILE A 226 1.41 3.61 0.82
C ILE A 226 0.52 2.84 1.81
N ILE A 227 1.03 1.79 2.48
CA ILE A 227 0.26 0.93 3.40
C ILE A 227 0.73 1.08 4.86
N LEU A 228 1.89 1.74 5.06
CA LEU A 228 2.56 1.87 6.36
C LEU A 228 1.70 2.54 7.45
N LEU A 229 0.88 3.53 7.08
CA LEU A 229 0.01 4.26 8.00
C LEU A 229 -1.23 3.46 8.39
N GLU A 230 -1.80 2.71 7.44
CA GLU A 230 -2.92 1.82 7.66
C GLU A 230 -2.53 0.66 8.59
N ILE A 231 -1.32 0.08 8.45
CA ILE A 231 -0.81 -0.91 9.41
C ILE A 231 -0.65 -0.28 10.80
N GLN A 232 -0.17 0.96 10.90
CA GLN A 232 -0.02 1.65 12.19
C GLN A 232 -1.36 1.83 12.93
N ASP A 233 -2.43 2.27 12.25
CA ASP A 233 -3.78 2.47 12.85
C ASP A 233 -4.43 1.14 13.31
N THR A 234 -3.86 -0.03 12.99
CA THR A 234 -4.32 -1.37 13.46
C THR A 234 -3.56 -1.92 14.68
N ILE A 235 -2.44 -1.33 15.10
CA ILE A 235 -1.63 -1.86 16.20
C ILE A 235 -2.34 -1.64 17.54
N LYS A 236 -2.73 -2.73 18.19
CA LYS A 236 -3.40 -2.71 19.49
C LYS A 236 -2.41 -2.35 20.60
N SER A 237 -2.71 -1.28 21.34
CA SER A 237 -2.18 -1.06 22.69
C SER A 237 -2.62 -2.19 23.64
N PRO A 238 -1.85 -2.57 24.69
CA PRO A 238 -0.81 -1.80 25.39
C PRO A 238 0.62 -2.14 24.87
N PRO A 239 1.76 -1.98 25.59
CA PRO A 239 3.08 -1.88 24.95
C PRO A 239 3.56 -3.19 24.29
N PRO A 240 4.48 -3.13 23.29
CA PRO A 240 5.32 -1.98 22.91
C PRO A 240 4.57 -0.87 22.15
N SER A 241 5.19 0.31 22.05
CA SER A 241 4.61 1.39 21.23
C SER A 241 4.67 1.06 19.74
N GLU A 242 3.70 1.58 18.98
CA GLU A 242 3.59 1.44 17.52
C GLU A 242 4.93 1.67 16.80
N ALA A 243 5.68 2.71 17.19
CA ALA A 243 6.98 3.04 16.63
C ALA A 243 8.05 1.96 16.87
N VAL A 244 8.01 1.24 18.00
CA VAL A 244 8.94 0.13 18.29
C VAL A 244 8.55 -1.11 17.49
N VAL A 245 7.26 -1.46 17.49
CA VAL A 245 6.72 -2.58 16.70
C VAL A 245 7.02 -2.38 15.22
N MET A 246 6.68 -1.21 14.67
CA MET A 246 6.88 -0.91 13.26
C MET A 246 8.34 -0.71 12.87
N LYS A 247 9.21 -0.20 13.74
CA LYS A 247 10.66 -0.19 13.44
C LYS A 247 11.20 -1.61 13.28
N LYS A 248 10.80 -2.56 14.16
CA LYS A 248 11.19 -3.97 14.04
C LYS A 248 10.57 -4.62 12.80
N ALA A 249 9.26 -4.48 12.61
CA ALA A 249 8.54 -5.08 11.48
C ALA A 249 9.05 -4.56 10.12
N THR A 250 9.26 -3.24 9.98
CA THR A 250 9.79 -2.63 8.76
C THR A 250 11.23 -3.11 8.49
N ALA A 251 12.09 -3.16 9.50
CA ALA A 251 13.47 -3.61 9.32
C ALA A 251 13.54 -5.08 8.86
N VAL A 252 12.74 -5.96 9.47
CA VAL A 252 12.66 -7.38 9.06
C VAL A 252 12.05 -7.52 7.66
N SER A 253 10.93 -6.83 7.40
CA SER A 253 10.26 -6.86 6.09
C SER A 253 11.19 -6.41 4.97
N VAL A 254 11.84 -5.23 5.11
CA VAL A 254 12.77 -4.72 4.11
C VAL A 254 13.97 -5.65 3.92
N ALA A 255 14.52 -6.25 4.98
CA ALA A 255 15.62 -7.21 4.86
C ALA A 255 15.21 -8.47 4.07
N VAL A 256 14.07 -9.07 4.42
CA VAL A 256 13.54 -10.27 3.73
C VAL A 256 13.19 -9.95 2.26
N THR A 257 12.50 -8.84 2.02
CA THR A 257 12.15 -8.37 0.66
C THR A 257 13.40 -8.11 -0.18
N THR A 258 14.42 -7.44 0.37
CA THR A 258 15.71 -7.21 -0.31
C THR A 258 16.37 -8.52 -0.72
N VAL A 259 16.44 -9.50 0.18
CA VAL A 259 17.03 -10.82 -0.10
C VAL A 259 16.27 -11.54 -1.22
N ILE A 260 14.93 -11.57 -1.16
CA ILE A 260 14.11 -12.24 -2.17
C ILE A 260 14.25 -11.57 -3.55
N TYR A 261 14.21 -10.23 -3.61
CA TYR A 261 14.36 -9.50 -4.87
C TYR A 261 15.77 -9.63 -5.46
N LEU A 262 16.82 -9.65 -4.63
CA LEU A 262 18.18 -9.92 -5.10
C LEU A 262 18.33 -11.37 -5.59
N LEU A 263 17.74 -12.35 -4.91
CA LEU A 263 17.75 -13.74 -5.37
C LEU A 263 17.00 -13.88 -6.72
N CYS A 264 15.78 -13.39 -6.84
CA CYS A 264 15.02 -13.45 -8.09
C CYS A 264 15.71 -12.70 -9.23
N GLY A 265 16.24 -11.50 -8.97
CA GLY A 265 16.93 -10.68 -9.97
C GLY A 265 18.25 -11.31 -10.43
N CYS A 266 19.13 -11.69 -9.48
CA CYS A 266 20.45 -12.24 -9.81
C CYS A 266 20.35 -13.65 -10.40
N VAL A 267 19.50 -14.54 -9.85
CA VAL A 267 19.35 -15.90 -10.37
C VAL A 267 18.58 -15.89 -11.69
N GLY A 268 17.53 -15.08 -11.84
CA GLY A 268 16.82 -14.90 -13.12
C GLY A 268 17.73 -14.34 -14.22
N TYR A 269 18.57 -13.34 -13.91
CA TYR A 269 19.54 -12.81 -14.86
C TYR A 269 20.69 -13.79 -15.16
N ALA A 270 21.13 -14.58 -14.18
CA ALA A 270 22.10 -15.64 -14.42
C ALA A 270 21.54 -16.77 -15.31
N ALA A 271 20.26 -17.13 -15.14
CA ALA A 271 19.57 -18.15 -15.93
C ALA A 271 19.28 -17.68 -17.37
N PHE A 272 18.72 -16.48 -17.56
CA PHE A 272 18.21 -16.03 -18.86
C PHE A 272 19.06 -14.96 -19.56
N GLY A 273 19.96 -14.29 -18.83
CA GLY A 273 20.83 -13.26 -19.36
C GLY A 273 20.08 -12.10 -20.04
N SER A 274 20.52 -11.75 -21.25
CA SER A 274 19.91 -10.68 -22.06
C SER A 274 18.47 -10.98 -22.52
N ALA A 275 17.96 -12.20 -22.31
CA ALA A 275 16.58 -12.60 -22.60
C ALA A 275 15.70 -12.72 -21.34
N ALA A 276 16.16 -12.24 -20.18
CA ALA A 276 15.39 -12.26 -18.93
C ALA A 276 14.05 -11.49 -19.06
N PRO A 277 12.89 -12.13 -18.79
CA PRO A 277 11.58 -11.50 -18.90
C PRO A 277 11.16 -10.75 -17.63
N ASP A 278 10.29 -9.75 -17.79
CA ASP A 278 9.60 -8.99 -16.73
C ASP A 278 9.09 -9.84 -15.55
N ASN A 279 8.53 -11.02 -15.84
CA ASN A 279 8.13 -12.01 -14.86
C ASN A 279 9.00 -13.26 -15.07
N MET A 280 9.91 -13.52 -14.13
CA MET A 280 10.83 -14.66 -14.14
C MET A 280 10.11 -16.00 -14.37
N LEU A 281 8.90 -16.21 -13.82
CA LEU A 281 8.12 -17.44 -14.02
C LEU A 281 7.68 -17.66 -15.48
N THR A 282 7.66 -16.62 -16.32
CA THR A 282 7.37 -16.75 -17.76
C THR A 282 8.60 -17.13 -18.60
N GLY A 283 9.81 -17.11 -18.02
CA GLY A 283 11.05 -17.48 -18.72
C GLY A 283 11.32 -18.97 -18.81
N PHE A 284 10.79 -19.78 -17.87
CA PHE A 284 11.03 -21.23 -17.78
C PHE A 284 10.37 -22.06 -18.88
N GLY A 285 9.61 -21.45 -19.80
CA GLY A 285 8.96 -22.15 -20.91
C GLY A 285 8.00 -23.25 -20.45
N PHE A 286 8.09 -24.41 -21.09
CA PHE A 286 7.29 -25.62 -20.78
C PHE A 286 8.17 -26.76 -20.25
N TYR A 287 9.25 -26.44 -19.53
CA TYR A 287 10.13 -27.46 -18.95
C TYR A 287 9.44 -28.26 -17.83
N GLU A 288 9.82 -29.53 -17.72
CA GLU A 288 9.38 -30.37 -16.61
C GLU A 288 10.11 -30.01 -15.30
N PRO A 289 9.42 -30.08 -14.13
CA PRO A 289 8.02 -30.49 -13.97
C PRO A 289 7.05 -29.31 -14.16
N PHE A 290 6.20 -29.38 -15.19
CA PHE A 290 5.23 -28.33 -15.51
C PHE A 290 4.27 -28.04 -14.33
N TRP A 291 3.90 -29.08 -13.56
CA TRP A 291 3.05 -28.93 -12.37
C TRP A 291 3.62 -27.98 -11.32
N LEU A 292 4.95 -27.92 -11.17
CA LEU A 292 5.61 -27.07 -10.18
C LEU A 292 5.56 -25.59 -10.62
N LEU A 293 5.68 -25.36 -11.93
CA LEU A 293 5.49 -24.05 -12.54
C LEU A 293 4.01 -23.60 -12.46
N ASP A 294 3.06 -24.50 -12.69
CA ASP A 294 1.62 -24.21 -12.57
C ASP A 294 1.23 -23.89 -11.12
N VAL A 295 1.77 -24.63 -10.13
CA VAL A 295 1.60 -24.35 -8.70
C VAL A 295 2.18 -22.97 -8.34
N ALA A 296 3.37 -22.61 -8.82
CA ALA A 296 3.93 -21.27 -8.60
C ALA A 296 3.07 -20.16 -9.23
N ASN A 297 2.56 -20.38 -10.45
CA ASN A 297 1.66 -19.45 -11.13
C ASN A 297 0.32 -19.30 -10.38
N ALA A 298 -0.23 -20.38 -9.81
CA ALA A 298 -1.43 -20.36 -8.99
C ALA A 298 -1.21 -19.64 -7.64
N PHE A 299 -0.05 -19.83 -7.01
CA PHE A 299 0.34 -19.07 -5.81
C PHE A 299 0.45 -17.56 -6.11
N VAL A 300 0.95 -17.15 -7.28
CA VAL A 300 0.91 -15.73 -7.71
C VAL A 300 -0.55 -15.23 -7.81
N VAL A 301 -1.47 -16.00 -8.39
CA VAL A 301 -2.90 -15.61 -8.44
C VAL A 301 -3.45 -15.36 -7.03
N VAL A 302 -3.27 -16.31 -6.10
CA VAL A 302 -3.78 -16.18 -4.73
C VAL A 302 -3.13 -15.03 -3.97
N HIS A 303 -1.82 -14.79 -4.15
CA HIS A 303 -1.12 -13.64 -3.61
C HIS A 303 -1.75 -12.32 -4.08
N LEU A 304 -2.00 -12.18 -5.38
CA LEU A 304 -2.54 -10.96 -5.98
C LEU A 304 -4.02 -10.71 -5.63
N VAL A 305 -4.78 -11.75 -5.24
CA VAL A 305 -6.09 -11.53 -4.58
C VAL A 305 -5.92 -10.74 -3.28
N GLY A 306 -4.98 -11.15 -2.43
CA GLY A 306 -4.69 -10.45 -1.18
C GLY A 306 -4.17 -9.03 -1.40
N THR A 307 -3.19 -8.86 -2.29
CA THR A 307 -2.57 -7.56 -2.59
C THR A 307 -3.60 -6.54 -3.10
N TYR A 308 -4.51 -6.93 -4.00
CA TYR A 308 -5.60 -6.08 -4.48
C TYR A 308 -6.54 -5.63 -3.35
N GLN A 309 -6.94 -6.53 -2.44
CA GLN A 309 -7.83 -6.17 -1.33
C GLN A 309 -7.13 -5.24 -0.32
N VAL A 310 -5.85 -5.44 -0.03
CA VAL A 310 -5.07 -4.54 0.84
C VAL A 310 -4.91 -3.14 0.21
N MET A 311 -4.83 -3.04 -1.11
CA MET A 311 -4.72 -1.76 -1.82
C MET A 311 -6.05 -1.02 -1.97
N THR A 312 -7.15 -1.72 -2.29
CA THR A 312 -8.45 -1.12 -2.60
C THR A 312 -9.32 -0.77 -1.39
N GLN A 313 -9.29 -1.57 -0.31
CA GLN A 313 -10.17 -1.36 0.84
C GLN A 313 -10.03 0.04 1.49
N PRO A 314 -8.82 0.63 1.62
CA PRO A 314 -8.67 2.04 2.04
C PRO A 314 -9.33 3.07 1.11
N VAL A 315 -9.40 2.79 -0.20
CA VAL A 315 -10.07 3.65 -1.19
C VAL A 315 -11.59 3.57 -1.03
N PHE A 316 -12.13 2.36 -0.88
CA PHE A 316 -13.55 2.15 -0.61
C PHE A 316 -13.97 2.83 0.69
N ALA A 317 -13.23 2.61 1.78
CA ALA A 317 -13.49 3.23 3.08
C ALA A 317 -13.43 4.77 3.01
N TYR A 318 -12.54 5.36 2.21
CA TYR A 318 -12.50 6.81 2.00
C TYR A 318 -13.74 7.34 1.28
N VAL A 319 -14.14 6.72 0.16
CA VAL A 319 -15.30 7.16 -0.64
C VAL A 319 -16.61 6.94 0.11
N GLU A 320 -16.79 5.80 0.76
CA GLU A 320 -17.98 5.51 1.58
C GLU A 320 -18.11 6.49 2.75
N ARG A 321 -17.03 6.73 3.53
CA ARG A 321 -17.06 7.73 4.62
C ARG A 321 -17.37 9.13 4.10
N ARG A 322 -16.95 9.48 2.89
CA ARG A 322 -17.28 10.76 2.25
C ARG A 322 -18.75 10.83 1.82
N ALA A 323 -19.31 9.75 1.28
CA ALA A 323 -20.73 9.66 0.94
C ALA A 323 -21.63 9.72 2.19
N SER A 324 -21.29 9.00 3.27
CA SER A 324 -22.01 9.04 4.54
C SER A 324 -22.00 10.42 5.19
N ALA A 325 -20.94 11.20 4.98
CA ALA A 325 -20.85 12.59 5.44
C ALA A 325 -21.61 13.59 4.52
N ALA A 326 -21.79 13.27 3.24
CA ALA A 326 -22.48 14.12 2.26
C ALA A 326 -24.01 13.91 2.24
N TRP A 327 -24.47 12.66 2.38
CA TRP A 327 -25.87 12.27 2.28
C TRP A 327 -26.38 11.51 3.53
N PRO A 328 -26.26 12.11 4.73
CA PRO A 328 -26.66 11.46 5.98
C PRO A 328 -28.16 11.08 5.97
N GLY A 329 -28.46 9.85 6.37
CA GLY A 329 -29.84 9.32 6.43
C GLY A 329 -30.43 8.88 5.08
N SER A 330 -29.74 9.07 3.96
CA SER A 330 -30.23 8.62 2.64
C SER A 330 -30.29 7.09 2.53
N ALA A 331 -31.29 6.57 1.82
CA ALA A 331 -31.45 5.12 1.61
C ALA A 331 -30.29 4.50 0.80
N LEU A 332 -29.57 5.29 0.00
CA LEU A 332 -28.39 4.88 -0.75
C LEU A 332 -27.19 4.54 0.15
N VAL A 333 -27.07 5.22 1.29
CA VAL A 333 -25.94 5.06 2.22
C VAL A 333 -26.34 4.31 3.50
N ARG A 334 -27.64 4.14 3.76
CA ARG A 334 -28.15 3.32 4.86
C ARG A 334 -27.64 1.89 4.76
N GLU A 335 -26.87 1.48 5.77
CA GLU A 335 -26.41 0.11 5.93
C GLU A 335 -27.57 -0.81 6.33
N THR A 336 -27.56 -2.03 5.78
CA THR A 336 -28.55 -3.08 5.99
C THR A 336 -27.80 -4.40 6.20
N ASP A 337 -28.01 -5.07 7.34
CA ASP A 337 -27.30 -6.32 7.67
C ASP A 337 -27.91 -7.54 6.97
N VAL A 338 -27.29 -7.96 5.87
CA VAL A 338 -27.62 -9.21 5.17
C VAL A 338 -26.85 -10.36 5.82
N ARG A 339 -27.59 -11.32 6.40
CA ARG A 339 -27.02 -12.56 6.95
C ARG A 339 -27.00 -13.66 5.90
N VAL A 340 -25.81 -14.20 5.63
CA VAL A 340 -25.58 -15.32 4.71
C VAL A 340 -25.31 -16.57 5.56
N GLY A 341 -26.35 -17.40 5.69
CA GLY A 341 -26.34 -18.57 6.58
C GLY A 341 -26.25 -18.20 8.07
N ARG A 342 -25.77 -19.14 8.89
CA ARG A 342 -25.61 -18.96 10.35
C ARG A 342 -24.29 -18.28 10.76
N ILE A 343 -23.36 -18.07 9.82
CA ILE A 343 -21.96 -17.77 10.13
C ILE A 343 -21.56 -16.32 9.76
N MET A 344 -22.08 -15.78 8.66
CA MET A 344 -21.64 -14.49 8.13
C MET A 344 -22.76 -13.44 8.15
N ALA A 345 -22.45 -12.24 8.65
CA ALA A 345 -23.30 -11.06 8.59
C ALA A 345 -22.54 -9.93 7.89
N PHE A 346 -23.13 -9.40 6.81
CA PHE A 346 -22.56 -8.34 6.00
C PHE A 346 -23.47 -7.11 6.04
N SER A 347 -22.96 -6.03 6.60
CA SER A 347 -23.52 -4.69 6.36
C SER A 347 -23.30 -4.35 4.89
N VAL A 348 -24.40 -4.14 4.16
CA VAL A 348 -24.40 -3.66 2.77
C VAL A 348 -25.21 -2.38 2.65
N SER A 349 -24.77 -1.48 1.78
CA SER A 349 -25.53 -0.31 1.35
C SER A 349 -25.50 -0.24 -0.18
N PRO A 350 -26.54 0.30 -0.85
CA PRO A 350 -26.56 0.43 -2.30
C PRO A 350 -25.31 1.12 -2.86
N ILE A 351 -24.81 2.16 -2.18
CA ILE A 351 -23.59 2.85 -2.60
C ILE A 351 -22.32 2.02 -2.45
N ARG A 352 -22.21 1.18 -1.40
CA ARG A 352 -21.08 0.25 -1.22
C ARG A 352 -21.02 -0.72 -2.40
N MET A 353 -22.14 -1.38 -2.70
CA MET A 353 -22.22 -2.34 -3.80
C MET A 353 -21.95 -1.69 -5.15
N ALA A 354 -22.60 -0.56 -5.46
CA ALA A 354 -22.44 0.13 -6.73
C ALA A 354 -21.02 0.69 -6.93
N TRP A 355 -20.47 1.41 -5.94
CA TRP A 355 -19.13 2.01 -6.06
C TRP A 355 -18.02 0.96 -6.12
N ARG A 356 -18.03 -0.04 -5.22
CA ARG A 356 -16.98 -1.07 -5.21
C ARG A 356 -17.00 -1.87 -6.52
N THR A 357 -18.18 -2.23 -7.02
CA THR A 357 -18.31 -2.93 -8.31
C THR A 357 -17.83 -2.05 -9.48
N ALA A 358 -18.27 -0.79 -9.56
CA ALA A 358 -17.84 0.13 -10.62
C ALA A 358 -16.32 0.36 -10.62
N TYR A 359 -15.70 0.50 -9.45
CA TYR A 359 -14.25 0.62 -9.31
C TYR A 359 -13.51 -0.62 -9.81
N VAL A 360 -13.98 -1.83 -9.45
CA VAL A 360 -13.40 -3.08 -9.95
C VAL A 360 -13.58 -3.19 -11.47
N CYS A 361 -14.75 -2.85 -12.02
CA CYS A 361 -14.98 -2.84 -13.47
C CYS A 361 -14.07 -1.84 -14.21
N VAL A 362 -13.86 -0.64 -13.67
CA VAL A 362 -12.95 0.36 -14.26
C VAL A 362 -11.49 -0.12 -14.22
N THR A 363 -11.01 -0.64 -13.08
CA THR A 363 -9.64 -1.18 -12.98
C THR A 363 -9.44 -2.43 -13.84
N THR A 364 -10.47 -3.29 -13.98
CA THR A 364 -10.52 -4.40 -14.95
C THR A 364 -10.33 -3.89 -16.39
N ALA A 365 -11.08 -2.87 -16.79
CA ALA A 365 -11.04 -2.33 -18.15
C ALA A 365 -9.71 -1.65 -18.48
N VAL A 366 -9.12 -0.90 -17.53
CA VAL A 366 -7.78 -0.31 -17.71
C VAL A 366 -6.72 -1.40 -17.88
N ALA A 367 -6.81 -2.52 -17.16
CA ALA A 367 -5.89 -3.64 -17.30
C ALA A 367 -6.06 -4.42 -18.62
N MET A 368 -7.25 -4.42 -19.22
CA MET A 368 -7.46 -4.92 -20.59
C MET A 368 -6.80 -4.02 -21.65
N LEU A 369 -6.79 -2.70 -21.43
CA LEU A 369 -6.25 -1.72 -22.37
C LEU A 369 -4.74 -1.51 -22.25
N LEU A 370 -4.14 -1.73 -21.07
CA LEU A 370 -2.72 -1.49 -20.77
C LEU A 370 -2.03 -2.73 -20.16
N PRO A 371 -1.84 -3.82 -20.93
CA PRO A 371 -1.27 -5.08 -20.46
C PRO A 371 0.27 -5.08 -20.30
N PHE A 372 0.88 -3.90 -20.26
CA PHE A 372 2.32 -3.68 -20.14
C PHE A 372 2.73 -3.61 -18.67
N PHE A 373 3.73 -4.38 -18.22
CA PHE A 373 4.09 -4.45 -16.80
C PHE A 373 5.29 -3.57 -16.46
N GLY A 374 6.49 -3.87 -16.97
CA GLY A 374 7.71 -3.12 -16.65
C GLY A 374 7.56 -1.61 -16.86
N SER A 375 6.98 -1.18 -17.98
CA SER A 375 6.80 0.25 -18.26
C SER A 375 5.71 0.92 -17.43
N VAL A 376 4.61 0.22 -17.13
CA VAL A 376 3.57 0.77 -16.24
C VAL A 376 4.09 0.84 -14.81
N VAL A 377 4.60 -0.27 -14.27
CA VAL A 377 5.17 -0.37 -12.91
C VAL A 377 6.28 0.65 -12.69
N GLY A 378 7.19 0.80 -13.66
CA GLY A 378 8.24 1.82 -13.63
C GLY A 378 7.67 3.23 -13.47
N PHE A 379 6.58 3.54 -14.20
CA PHE A 379 5.87 4.80 -14.10
C PHE A 379 5.07 4.96 -12.79
N ILE A 380 4.58 3.87 -12.17
CA ILE A 380 3.99 3.92 -10.82
C ILE A 380 5.07 4.29 -9.81
N GLY A 381 6.17 3.55 -9.79
CA GLY A 381 7.28 3.75 -8.86
C GLY A 381 7.84 5.16 -8.98
N ALA A 382 8.19 5.58 -10.18
CA ALA A 382 8.70 6.93 -10.46
C ALA A 382 7.77 8.05 -9.97
N VAL A 383 6.46 7.98 -10.26
CA VAL A 383 5.51 9.06 -9.87
C VAL A 383 5.15 9.03 -8.39
N SER A 384 5.15 7.86 -7.74
CA SER A 384 4.77 7.73 -6.33
C SER A 384 5.94 7.88 -5.34
N PHE A 385 7.14 7.46 -5.71
CA PHE A 385 8.31 7.36 -4.82
C PHE A 385 8.75 8.71 -4.25
N TRP A 386 9.04 9.71 -5.09
CA TRP A 386 9.46 11.01 -4.57
C TRP A 386 8.41 11.65 -3.62
N PRO A 387 7.13 11.85 -4.01
CA PRO A 387 6.20 12.58 -3.15
C PRO A 387 5.85 11.82 -1.86
N LEU A 388 5.68 10.49 -1.91
CA LEU A 388 5.18 9.70 -0.78
C LEU A 388 6.27 9.03 0.07
N THR A 389 7.35 8.54 -0.54
CA THR A 389 8.40 7.79 0.15
C THR A 389 9.56 8.69 0.59
N VAL A 390 9.79 9.82 -0.09
CA VAL A 390 10.94 10.72 0.20
C VAL A 390 10.49 12.08 0.71
N TYR A 391 9.84 12.91 -0.12
CA TYR A 391 9.53 14.30 0.18
C TYR A 391 8.65 14.46 1.43
N PHE A 392 7.49 13.79 1.46
CA PHE A 392 6.58 13.93 2.59
C PHE A 392 7.18 13.43 3.93
N PRO A 393 7.84 12.26 4.01
CA PRO A 393 8.55 11.84 5.23
C PRO A 393 9.69 12.78 5.64
N VAL A 394 10.44 13.36 4.69
CA VAL A 394 11.53 14.31 4.97
C VAL A 394 10.98 15.62 5.55
N GLU A 395 9.97 16.23 4.94
CA GLU A 395 9.33 17.45 5.46
C GLU A 395 8.67 17.21 6.83
N MET A 396 8.00 16.05 7.00
CA MET A 396 7.43 15.63 8.28
C MET A 396 8.53 15.51 9.36
N TYR A 397 9.69 14.92 9.02
CA TYR A 397 10.82 14.82 9.94
C TYR A 397 11.37 16.20 10.31
N ILE A 398 11.61 17.07 9.32
CA ILE A 398 12.13 18.44 9.53
C ILE A 398 11.18 19.23 10.44
N ALA A 399 9.88 19.20 10.17
CA ALA A 399 8.87 19.89 10.95
C ALA A 399 8.72 19.34 12.37
N HIS A 400 8.72 18.01 12.54
CA HIS A 400 8.55 17.36 13.84
C HIS A 400 9.80 17.50 14.74
N ARG A 401 10.99 17.24 14.20
CA ARG A 401 12.27 17.39 14.93
C ARG A 401 12.76 18.83 15.03
N ARG A 402 12.14 19.76 14.30
CA ARG A 402 12.51 21.19 14.23
C ARG A 402 13.97 21.40 13.81
N VAL A 403 14.41 20.64 12.80
CA VAL A 403 15.79 20.70 12.28
C VAL A 403 16.11 22.14 11.86
N ALA A 404 17.22 22.68 12.34
CA ALA A 404 17.58 24.07 12.10
C ALA A 404 17.86 24.32 10.60
N ARG A 405 17.19 25.32 10.01
CA ARG A 405 17.45 25.75 8.63
C ARG A 405 18.92 26.14 8.47
N GLY A 406 19.55 25.71 7.39
CA GLY A 406 20.99 25.91 7.16
C GLY A 406 21.92 24.99 7.94
N SER A 407 21.42 24.10 8.80
CA SER A 407 22.27 23.04 9.38
C SER A 407 22.68 22.01 8.32
N THR A 408 23.80 21.31 8.55
CA THR A 408 24.26 20.21 7.69
C THR A 408 23.21 19.11 7.52
N GLN A 409 22.48 18.77 8.59
CA GLN A 409 21.37 17.81 8.53
C GLN A 409 20.21 18.32 7.65
N TRP A 410 19.86 19.60 7.74
CA TRP A 410 18.82 20.21 6.89
C TRP A 410 19.24 20.19 5.42
N LEU A 411 20.48 20.57 5.12
CA LEU A 411 21.03 20.55 3.76
C LEU A 411 21.06 19.12 3.20
N LEU A 412 21.53 18.13 3.97
CA LEU A 412 21.58 16.73 3.57
C LEU A 412 20.19 16.16 3.25
N LEU A 413 19.18 16.48 4.06
CA LEU A 413 17.80 16.04 3.85
C LEU A 413 17.18 16.65 2.58
N HIS A 414 17.43 17.93 2.29
CA HIS A 414 16.99 18.55 1.03
C HIS A 414 17.78 18.04 -0.19
N ALA A 415 19.09 17.80 -0.06
CA ALA A 415 19.91 17.21 -1.12
C ALA A 415 19.45 15.78 -1.47
N LEU A 416 19.14 14.96 -0.47
CA LEU A 416 18.53 13.63 -0.65
C LEU A 416 17.19 13.73 -1.40
N SER A 417 16.31 14.62 -0.94
CA SER A 417 15.00 14.84 -1.58
C SER A 417 15.11 15.30 -3.04
N ALA A 418 16.05 16.21 -3.33
CA ALA A 418 16.33 16.68 -4.69
C ALA A 418 16.95 15.58 -5.58
N GLY A 419 17.89 14.79 -5.07
CA GLY A 419 18.46 13.64 -5.79
C GLY A 419 17.40 12.60 -6.15
N CYS A 420 16.54 12.25 -5.18
CA CYS A 420 15.41 11.35 -5.43
C CYS A 420 14.37 11.93 -6.41
N LEU A 421 14.18 13.26 -6.47
CA LEU A 421 13.34 13.90 -7.49
C LEU A 421 13.94 13.72 -8.89
N VAL A 422 15.24 13.97 -9.06
CA VAL A 422 15.93 13.79 -10.36
C VAL A 422 15.85 12.33 -10.82
N VAL A 423 16.11 11.37 -9.94
CA VAL A 423 15.95 9.93 -10.25
C VAL A 423 14.50 9.60 -10.63
N SER A 424 13.51 10.17 -9.94
CA SER A 424 12.10 9.95 -10.24
C SER A 424 11.67 10.52 -11.59
N ILE A 425 12.16 11.71 -11.95
CA ILE A 425 11.90 12.33 -13.27
C ILE A 425 12.54 11.49 -14.38
N ALA A 426 13.79 11.06 -14.20
CA ALA A 426 14.48 10.22 -15.18
C ALA A 426 13.82 8.85 -15.35
N ALA A 427 13.40 8.22 -14.24
CA ALA A 427 12.67 6.96 -14.25
C ALA A 427 11.29 7.09 -14.91
N ALA A 428 10.57 8.20 -14.68
CA ALA A 428 9.31 8.47 -15.35
C ALA A 428 9.52 8.61 -16.87
N ALA A 429 10.56 9.32 -17.32
CA ALA A 429 10.89 9.47 -18.74
C ALA A 429 11.21 8.12 -19.41
N GLY A 430 12.07 7.29 -18.80
CA GLY A 430 12.37 5.94 -19.31
C GLY A 430 11.15 5.02 -19.34
N SER A 431 10.26 5.15 -18.36
CA SER A 431 9.00 4.39 -18.30
C SER A 431 8.01 4.82 -19.38
N ILE A 432 7.85 6.13 -19.61
CA ILE A 432 7.03 6.68 -20.71
C ILE A 432 7.57 6.23 -22.07
N ALA A 433 8.90 6.26 -22.26
CA ALA A 433 9.53 5.78 -23.49
C ALA A 433 9.23 4.28 -23.72
N GLY A 434 9.26 3.45 -22.68
CA GLY A 434 8.84 2.05 -22.72
C GLY A 434 7.38 1.87 -23.14
N VAL A 435 6.44 2.57 -22.48
CA VAL A 435 5.00 2.52 -22.85
C VAL A 435 4.78 2.92 -24.32
N VAL A 436 5.51 3.91 -24.83
CA VAL A 436 5.43 4.36 -26.23
C VAL A 436 6.07 3.36 -27.22
N GLU A 437 7.10 2.62 -26.81
CA GLU A 437 7.68 1.52 -27.61
C GLU A 437 6.71 0.32 -27.66
N GLU A 438 6.11 -0.04 -26.53
CA GLU A 438 5.14 -1.13 -26.43
C GLU A 438 3.80 -0.84 -27.15
N LEU A 439 3.25 0.37 -27.03
CA LEU A 439 2.04 0.79 -27.77
C LEU A 439 2.22 0.81 -29.29
N LYS A 440 3.46 0.88 -29.79
CA LYS A 440 3.76 0.72 -31.23
C LYS A 440 3.82 -0.75 -31.66
N ALA A 441 4.12 -1.65 -30.72
CA ALA A 441 4.19 -3.11 -30.95
C ALA A 441 2.88 -3.85 -30.61
N HIS A 442 2.00 -3.24 -29.82
CA HIS A 442 0.64 -3.69 -29.51
C HIS A 442 -0.31 -2.54 -29.76
N ASN A 443 -1.05 -2.62 -30.87
CA ASN A 443 -2.07 -1.64 -31.23
C ASN A 443 -3.38 -2.05 -30.53
N PRO A 444 -3.80 -1.43 -29.40
CA PRO A 444 -4.89 -1.95 -28.55
C PRO A 444 -6.28 -1.81 -29.19
N PHE A 445 -6.36 -1.23 -30.39
CA PHE A 445 -7.58 -1.06 -31.18
C PHE A 445 -7.66 -1.99 -32.40
N CYS A 446 -6.59 -2.76 -32.71
CA CYS A 446 -6.67 -3.84 -33.69
C CYS A 446 -7.19 -5.11 -33.02
N TRP A 447 -8.47 -5.40 -33.19
CA TRP A 447 -9.11 -6.64 -32.72
C TRP A 447 -8.92 -7.84 -33.67
N SER A 448 -8.12 -7.67 -34.73
CA SER A 448 -7.82 -8.68 -35.75
C SER A 448 -6.33 -8.66 -36.12
N CYS A 449 -5.59 -9.67 -35.67
CA CYS A 449 -4.25 -10.08 -36.10
C CYS A 449 -4.16 -11.60 -35.94
#